data_AF-A0A1E7JI37-F1
#
_entry.id   AF-A0A1E7JI37-F1
#
_cell.length_a   1.000
_cell.length_b   1.000
_cell.length_c   1.000
_cell.angle_alpha   90.00
_cell.angle_beta   90.00
_cell.angle_gamma   90.00
#
_symmetry.space_group_name_H-M   'P 1'
#
loop_
_entity.id
_entity.type
_entity.pdbx_description
1 polymer ?
#
loop_
_entity_poly.entity_id
_entity_poly.type
_entity_poly.pdbx_seq_one_letter_code
_entity_poly.pdbx_strand_id
1 'polypeptide(L)'
;MTDIRRVLVTGSRSWEDGRQTADALREAWSEALQDGADSILVVHGACPHGADREAADWCLSNGVPDEPHPADWEKDGSDAGYIRNQRMVAAGADVCLVFIAPCASGKCRRPKPHNSHDANACAELAKDAGIPVRRWTS
;
A
#
# COMPACT_ATOMS: atom_id res chain seq x y z
N MET A 1 26.28 4.76 -5.22
CA MET A 1 25.12 4.52 -4.34
C MET A 1 24.11 3.80 -5.19
N THR A 2 23.54 2.70 -4.71
CA THR A 2 22.46 2.02 -5.43
C THR A 2 21.26 2.95 -5.45
N ASP A 3 20.73 3.25 -6.63
CA ASP A 3 19.51 4.06 -6.75
C ASP A 3 18.30 3.14 -6.60
N ILE A 4 17.49 3.37 -5.58
CA ILE A 4 16.36 2.51 -5.22
C ILE A 4 15.09 3.35 -5.19
N ARG A 5 14.13 2.97 -6.03
CA ARG A 5 12.82 3.61 -6.04
C ARG A 5 11.90 3.01 -4.98
N ARG A 6 11.34 3.84 -4.11
CA ARG A 6 10.44 3.43 -3.03
C ARG A 6 8.99 3.42 -3.53
N VAL A 7 8.36 2.26 -3.51
CA VAL A 7 6.97 2.05 -3.95
C VAL A 7 6.12 1.76 -2.72
N LEU A 8 5.27 2.72 -2.34
CA LEU A 8 4.32 2.52 -1.23
C LEU A 8 3.09 1.77 -1.72
N VAL A 9 2.76 0.65 -1.09
CA VAL A 9 1.54 -0.12 -1.31
C VAL A 9 0.63 -0.03 -0.10
N THR A 10 -0.65 0.22 -0.36
CA THR A 10 -1.70 0.11 0.65
C THR A 10 -3.02 -0.30 0.00
N GLY A 11 -3.87 -1.00 0.74
CA GLY A 11 -5.21 -1.25 0.24
C GLY A 11 -6.20 -1.80 1.25
N SER A 12 -7.40 -2.08 0.75
CA SER A 12 -8.47 -2.73 1.51
C SER A 12 -8.04 -4.11 2.00
N ARG A 13 -8.38 -4.45 3.24
CA ARG A 13 -8.19 -5.80 3.79
C ARG A 13 -8.99 -6.88 3.05
N SER A 14 -10.06 -6.48 2.36
CA SER A 14 -10.92 -7.32 1.52
C SER A 14 -10.51 -7.28 0.05
N TRP A 15 -9.34 -6.73 -0.29
CA TRP A 15 -8.81 -6.81 -1.64
C TRP A 15 -8.38 -8.25 -1.94
N GLU A 16 -8.88 -8.83 -3.03
CA GLU A 16 -8.61 -10.22 -3.40
C GLU A 16 -7.96 -10.36 -4.79
N ASP A 17 -7.81 -9.26 -5.54
CA ASP A 17 -7.19 -9.27 -6.86
C ASP A 17 -5.66 -9.14 -6.74
N GLY A 18 -5.01 -10.23 -6.33
CA GLY A 18 -3.56 -10.32 -6.27
C GLY A 18 -2.88 -10.15 -7.64
N ARG A 19 -3.58 -10.46 -8.73
CA ARG A 19 -3.07 -10.27 -10.10
C ARG A 19 -2.94 -8.78 -10.41
N GLN A 20 -3.94 -7.97 -10.07
CA GLN A 20 -3.88 -6.52 -10.25
C GLN A 20 -2.81 -5.87 -9.35
N THR A 21 -2.61 -6.38 -8.13
CA THR A 21 -1.49 -5.94 -7.26
C THR A 21 -0.14 -6.25 -7.91
N ALA A 22 0.05 -7.47 -8.41
CA ALA A 22 1.28 -7.91 -9.06
C ALA A 22 1.57 -7.16 -10.37
N ASP A 23 0.54 -6.89 -11.17
CA ASP A 23 0.67 -6.15 -12.43
C ASP A 23 1.09 -4.70 -12.16
N ALA A 24 0.49 -4.03 -11.17
CA ALA A 24 0.85 -2.67 -10.79
C ALA A 24 2.28 -2.57 -10.20
N LEU A 25 2.70 -3.55 -9.39
CA LEU A 25 4.07 -3.62 -8.87
C LEU A 25 5.09 -3.86 -9.99
N ARG A 26 4.76 -4.73 -10.96
CA ARG A 26 5.62 -4.99 -12.13
C ARG A 26 5.76 -3.75 -13.01
N GLU A 27 4.68 -3.00 -13.21
CA GLU A 27 4.70 -1.74 -13.93
C GLU A 27 5.60 -0.72 -13.22
N ALA A 28 5.41 -0.52 -11.91
CA ALA A 28 6.24 0.40 -11.12
C ALA A 28 7.73 -0.01 -11.13
N TRP A 29 8.03 -1.32 -11.08
CA TRP A 29 9.40 -1.82 -11.21
C TRP A 29 9.98 -1.52 -12.60
N SER A 30 9.22 -1.79 -13.66
CA SER A 30 9.67 -1.50 -15.04
C SER A 30 9.95 -0.01 -15.25
N GLU A 31 9.10 0.87 -14.73
CA GLU A 31 9.30 2.32 -14.80
C GLU A 31 10.55 2.76 -14.02
N ALA A 32 10.78 2.19 -12.83
CA ALA A 32 11.97 2.44 -12.04
C ALA A 32 13.25 2.15 -12.84
N LEU A 33 13.30 0.98 -13.49
CA LEU A 33 14.44 0.59 -14.32
C LEU A 33 14.60 1.49 -15.55
N GLN A 34 13.51 1.92 -16.18
CA GLN A 34 13.55 2.83 -17.33
C GLN A 34 14.08 4.23 -16.96
N ASP A 35 13.78 4.69 -15.76
CA ASP A 35 14.26 5.97 -15.24
C ASP A 35 15.69 5.91 -14.69
N GLY A 36 16.32 4.72 -14.71
CA GLY A 36 17.71 4.52 -14.31
C GLY A 36 17.93 4.07 -12.86
N ALA A 37 16.87 3.73 -12.12
CA ALA A 37 17.03 3.10 -10.81
C ALA A 37 17.54 1.66 -10.97
N ASP A 38 18.31 1.17 -9.99
CA ASP A 38 18.84 -0.19 -9.98
C ASP A 38 17.77 -1.21 -9.57
N SER A 39 16.83 -0.80 -8.71
CA SER A 39 15.75 -1.66 -8.20
C SER A 39 14.63 -0.83 -7.54
N ILE A 40 13.63 -1.52 -6.99
CA ILE A 40 12.61 -0.94 -6.12
C ILE A 40 12.70 -1.50 -4.70
N LEU A 41 12.14 -0.76 -3.74
CA LEU A 41 11.85 -1.19 -2.37
C LEU A 41 10.36 -0.97 -2.12
N VAL A 42 9.64 -2.02 -1.74
CA VAL A 42 8.20 -1.95 -1.53
C VAL A 42 7.89 -1.65 -0.07
N VAL A 43 7.32 -0.49 0.21
CA VAL A 43 6.84 -0.13 1.54
C VAL A 43 5.38 -0.57 1.65
N HIS A 44 5.02 -1.34 2.66
CA HIS A 44 3.62 -1.75 2.88
C HIS A 44 3.42 -1.92 4.37
N GLY A 45 2.18 -1.98 4.85
CA GLY A 45 1.98 -1.98 6.29
C GLY A 45 1.52 -3.30 6.86
N ALA A 46 2.07 -4.38 6.29
CA ALA A 46 2.10 -5.72 6.87
C ALA A 46 0.75 -6.24 7.37
N CYS A 47 -0.35 -5.90 6.70
CA CYS A 47 -1.63 -6.54 6.98
C CYS A 47 -1.60 -7.99 6.45
N PRO A 48 -1.98 -9.00 7.24
CA PRO A 48 -1.94 -10.41 6.83
C PRO A 48 -3.00 -10.77 5.76
N HIS A 49 -3.78 -9.79 5.31
CA HIS A 49 -4.83 -9.94 4.31
C HIS A 49 -4.86 -8.70 3.41
N GLY A 50 -5.48 -8.83 2.23
CA GLY A 50 -5.63 -7.73 1.31
C GLY A 50 -4.34 -7.37 0.59
N ALA A 51 -4.31 -6.17 0.02
CA ALA A 51 -3.22 -5.71 -0.84
C ALA A 51 -1.83 -5.75 -0.17
N ASP A 52 -1.76 -5.48 1.14
CA ASP A 52 -0.49 -5.50 1.87
C ASP A 52 0.11 -6.91 1.97
N ARG A 53 -0.73 -7.96 2.06
CA ARG A 53 -0.26 -9.36 1.96
C ARG A 53 0.20 -9.67 0.56
N GLU A 54 -0.64 -9.36 -0.44
CA GLU A 54 -0.33 -9.64 -1.85
C GLU A 54 0.97 -8.95 -2.28
N ALA A 55 1.26 -7.75 -1.77
CA ALA A 55 2.52 -7.05 -2.00
C ALA A 55 3.72 -7.77 -1.37
N ALA A 56 3.60 -8.22 -0.11
CA ALA A 56 4.65 -8.98 0.57
C ALA A 56 4.96 -10.29 -0.16
N ASP A 57 3.91 -11.03 -0.55
CA ASP A 57 4.04 -12.28 -1.30
C ASP A 57 4.69 -12.07 -2.67
N TRP A 58 4.34 -10.97 -3.35
CA TRP A 58 4.98 -10.59 -4.61
C TRP A 58 6.46 -10.25 -4.42
N CYS A 59 6.82 -9.50 -3.38
CA CYS A 59 8.21 -9.16 -3.07
C CYS A 59 9.05 -10.42 -2.84
N LEU A 60 8.55 -11.32 -1.99
CA LEU A 60 9.17 -12.61 -1.71
C LEU A 60 9.36 -13.44 -2.98
N SER A 61 8.34 -13.52 -3.83
CA SER A 61 8.36 -14.34 -5.05
C SER A 61 9.30 -13.81 -6.14
N ASN A 62 9.57 -12.50 -6.13
CA ASN A 62 10.39 -11.84 -7.16
C ASN A 62 11.79 -11.43 -6.65
N GLY A 63 12.13 -11.73 -5.39
CA GLY A 63 13.40 -11.30 -4.79
C GLY A 63 13.54 -9.78 -4.67
N VAL A 64 12.42 -9.07 -4.57
CA VAL A 64 12.39 -7.61 -4.36
C VAL A 64 12.34 -7.36 -2.85
N PRO A 65 13.16 -6.44 -2.31
CA PRO A 65 13.10 -6.11 -0.89
C PRO A 65 11.81 -5.35 -0.55
N ASP A 66 11.30 -5.61 0.65
CA ASP A 66 10.16 -4.92 1.24
C ASP A 66 10.52 -4.25 2.59
N GLU A 67 9.74 -3.23 2.95
CA GLU A 67 9.80 -2.51 4.22
C GLU A 67 8.42 -2.61 4.89
N PRO A 68 8.20 -3.62 5.75
CA PRO A 68 6.92 -3.82 6.42
C PRO A 68 6.73 -2.87 7.60
N HIS A 69 5.56 -2.23 7.67
CA HIS A 69 5.12 -1.39 8.79
C HIS A 69 3.89 -2.00 9.48
N PRO A 70 4.03 -2.95 10.42
CA PRO A 70 2.88 -3.51 11.12
C PRO A 70 2.18 -2.46 12.00
N ALA A 71 0.86 -2.55 12.09
CA ALA A 71 0.07 -1.75 13.02
C ALA A 71 0.26 -2.25 14.46
N ASP A 72 0.60 -1.35 15.38
CA ASP A 72 0.81 -1.65 16.79
C ASP A 72 -0.49 -1.45 17.58
N TRP A 73 -1.34 -2.48 17.58
CA TRP A 73 -2.66 -2.43 18.22
C TRP A 73 -2.59 -2.36 19.75
N GLU A 74 -1.51 -2.84 20.36
CA GLU A 74 -1.32 -2.79 21.81
C GLU A 74 -1.02 -1.36 22.27
N LYS A 75 -0.16 -0.66 21.53
CA LYS A 75 0.24 0.72 21.84
C LYS A 75 -0.75 1.77 21.36
N ASP A 76 -1.19 1.66 20.12
CA ASP A 76 -1.88 2.72 19.38
C ASP A 76 -3.41 2.47 19.30
N GLY A 77 -3.90 1.34 19.82
CA GLY A 77 -5.33 1.05 19.96
C GLY A 77 -6.10 1.11 18.63
N SER A 78 -7.27 1.74 18.61
CA SER A 78 -8.09 1.87 17.39
C SER A 78 -7.42 2.66 16.27
N ASP A 79 -6.43 3.48 16.59
CA ASP A 79 -5.76 4.37 15.65
C ASP A 79 -4.49 3.74 15.05
N ALA A 80 -4.12 2.52 15.48
CA ALA A 80 -2.92 1.83 15.06
C ALA A 80 -2.76 1.75 13.54
N GLY A 81 -3.85 1.49 12.81
CA GLY A 81 -3.83 1.48 11.35
C GLY A 81 -3.55 2.86 10.74
N TYR A 82 -4.14 3.91 11.29
CA TYR A 82 -3.94 5.29 10.82
C TYR A 82 -2.51 5.78 11.14
N ILE A 83 -2.03 5.57 12.37
CA ILE A 83 -0.66 5.94 12.78
C ILE A 83 0.38 5.20 11.94
N ARG A 84 0.15 3.92 11.66
CA ARG A 84 0.96 3.15 10.70
C ARG A 84 0.97 3.78 9.30
N ASN A 85 -0.18 4.22 8.78
CA ASN A 85 -0.24 4.91 7.48
C ASN A 85 0.66 6.15 7.47
N GLN A 86 0.59 6.96 8.54
CA GLN A 86 1.43 8.13 8.69
C GLN A 86 2.92 7.76 8.72
N ARG A 87 3.30 6.69 9.42
CA ARG A 87 4.69 6.20 9.47
C ARG A 87 5.20 5.77 8.09
N MET A 88 4.41 5.03 7.31
CA MET A 88 4.78 4.64 5.95
C MET A 88 4.96 5.84 5.01
N VAL A 89 4.02 6.80 5.05
CA VAL A 89 4.11 8.02 4.23
C VAL A 89 5.31 8.87 4.65
N ALA A 90 5.55 9.00 5.96
CA ALA A 90 6.71 9.73 6.50
C ALA A 90 8.05 9.06 6.17
N ALA A 91 8.07 7.74 5.97
CA ALA A 91 9.26 7.04 5.49
C ALA A 91 9.61 7.38 4.03
N GLY A 92 8.71 8.08 3.32
CA GLY A 92 8.91 8.55 1.95
C GLY A 92 8.66 7.45 0.91
N ALA A 93 8.10 7.85 -0.23
CA ALA A 93 7.95 7.02 -1.41
C ALA A 93 7.95 7.88 -2.68
N ASP A 94 8.37 7.29 -3.79
CA ASP A 94 8.36 7.93 -5.10
C ASP A 94 7.02 7.76 -5.81
N VAL A 95 6.27 6.71 -5.46
CA VAL A 95 4.91 6.47 -5.92
C VAL A 95 4.13 5.68 -4.87
N CYS A 96 2.84 5.94 -4.76
CA CYS A 96 1.91 5.20 -3.92
C CYS A 96 0.86 4.48 -4.76
N LEU A 97 0.80 3.15 -4.64
CA LEU A 97 -0.17 2.26 -5.26
C LEU A 97 -1.27 1.95 -4.24
N VAL A 98 -2.52 2.29 -4.57
CA VAL A 98 -3.66 2.16 -3.67
C VAL A 98 -4.72 1.24 -4.26
N PHE A 99 -5.06 0.19 -3.53
CA PHE A 99 -6.04 -0.81 -3.94
C PHE A 99 -7.31 -0.75 -3.08
N ILE A 100 -8.44 -0.37 -3.67
CA ILE A 100 -9.66 0.00 -2.96
C ILE A 100 -10.79 -0.97 -3.32
N ALA A 101 -11.04 -1.93 -2.43
CA ALA A 101 -12.25 -2.74 -2.43
C ALA A 101 -13.40 -2.08 -1.63
N PRO A 102 -14.67 -2.49 -1.84
CA PRO A 102 -15.81 -2.05 -1.06
C PRO A 102 -15.62 -2.28 0.44
N CYS A 103 -16.23 -1.42 1.25
CA CYS A 103 -16.18 -1.49 2.70
C CYS A 103 -16.82 -2.78 3.21
N ALA A 104 -15.98 -3.71 3.65
CA ALA A 104 -16.40 -4.98 4.24
C ALA A 104 -16.70 -4.89 5.76
N SER A 105 -16.46 -3.74 6.41
CA SER A 105 -16.64 -3.61 7.86
C SER A 105 -18.10 -3.78 8.26
N GLY A 106 -18.38 -4.76 9.12
CA GLY A 106 -19.69 -4.97 9.74
C GLY A 106 -20.06 -3.89 10.78
N LYS A 107 -19.07 -3.12 11.26
CA LYS A 107 -19.29 -2.00 12.19
C LYS A 107 -19.59 -0.68 11.49
N CYS A 108 -19.40 -0.62 10.17
CA CYS A 108 -19.67 0.58 9.39
C CYS A 108 -21.19 0.83 9.28
N ARG A 109 -21.63 2.04 9.61
CA ARG A 109 -23.04 2.46 9.54
C ARG A 109 -23.41 3.22 8.25
N ARG A 110 -22.44 3.48 7.36
CA ARG A 110 -22.72 4.15 6.08
C ARG A 110 -23.51 3.22 5.15
N PRO A 111 -24.45 3.75 4.34
CA PRO A 111 -25.14 2.98 3.32
C PRO A 111 -24.13 2.22 2.43
N LYS A 112 -24.43 0.96 2.14
CA LYS A 112 -23.65 0.14 1.20
C LYS A 112 -24.30 0.19 -0.18
N PRO A 113 -23.53 0.15 -1.28
CA PRO A 113 -22.07 0.02 -1.34
C PRO A 113 -21.33 1.36 -1.15
N HIS A 114 -20.14 1.33 -0.51
CA HIS A 114 -19.17 2.43 -0.50
C HIS A 114 -17.74 1.86 -0.35
N ASN A 115 -16.73 2.65 -0.71
CA ASN A 115 -15.32 2.23 -0.68
C ASN A 115 -14.75 2.15 0.74
N SER A 116 -13.69 1.36 0.92
CA SER A 116 -13.01 1.26 2.22
C SER A 116 -12.49 2.62 2.70
N HIS A 117 -12.60 2.86 4.01
CA HIS A 117 -12.18 4.14 4.59
C HIS A 117 -10.65 4.22 4.71
N ASP A 118 -10.03 3.15 5.20
CA ASP A 118 -8.61 3.14 5.58
C ASP A 118 -7.68 3.33 4.37
N ALA A 119 -7.98 2.69 3.23
CA ALA A 119 -7.19 2.81 2.01
C ALA A 119 -7.30 4.22 1.40
N ASN A 120 -8.50 4.82 1.43
CA ASN A 120 -8.69 6.20 0.99
C ASN A 120 -7.93 7.19 1.87
N ALA A 121 -7.95 7.00 3.20
CA ALA A 121 -7.23 7.87 4.13
C ALA A 121 -5.71 7.83 3.88
N CYS A 122 -5.14 6.65 3.63
CA CYS A 122 -3.72 6.54 3.28
C CYS A 122 -3.40 7.21 1.93
N ALA A 123 -4.30 7.09 0.95
CA ALA A 123 -4.13 7.72 -0.35
C ALA A 123 -4.13 9.26 -0.27
N GLU A 124 -4.96 9.85 0.59
CA GLU A 124 -4.94 11.30 0.81
C GLU A 124 -3.70 11.74 1.59
N LEU A 125 -3.25 10.98 2.60
CA LEU A 125 -1.98 11.24 3.29
C LEU A 125 -0.78 11.26 2.32
N ALA A 126 -0.72 10.31 1.39
CA ALA A 126 0.34 10.26 0.38
C ALA A 126 0.30 11.47 -0.56
N LYS A 127 -0.90 11.87 -1.01
CA LYS A 127 -1.06 13.09 -1.83
C LYS A 127 -0.64 14.35 -1.09
N ASP A 128 -1.04 14.50 0.16
CA ASP A 128 -0.70 15.65 0.99
C ASP A 128 0.81 15.75 1.22
N ALA A 129 1.52 14.61 1.23
CA ALA A 129 2.97 14.54 1.27
C ALA A 129 3.67 14.75 -0.09
N GLY A 130 2.91 15.02 -1.16
CA GLY A 130 3.45 15.21 -2.52
C GLY A 130 3.83 13.93 -3.25
N ILE A 131 3.43 12.76 -2.73
CA ILE A 131 3.71 11.46 -3.36
C ILE A 131 2.68 11.21 -4.47
N PRO A 132 3.08 10.95 -5.72
CA PRO A 132 2.18 10.56 -6.78
C PRO A 132 1.35 9.32 -6.41
N VAL A 133 0.02 9.37 -6.58
CA VAL A 133 -0.89 8.28 -6.19
C VAL A 133 -1.57 7.66 -7.41
N ARG A 134 -1.48 6.33 -7.54
CA ARG A 134 -2.21 5.52 -8.51
C ARG A 134 -3.26 4.67 -7.79
N ARG A 135 -4.45 4.54 -8.36
CA ARG A 135 -5.60 3.93 -7.70
C ARG A 135 -6.25 2.86 -8.55
N TRP A 136 -6.54 1.74 -7.91
CA TRP A 136 -7.34 0.65 -8.45
C TRP A 136 -8.55 0.42 -7.56
N THR A 137 -9.70 0.19 -8.18
CA THR A 137 -10.97 -0.05 -7.50
C THR A 137 -11.61 -1.31 -8.05
N SER A 138 -12.14 -2.16 -7.17
CA SER A 138 -12.90 -3.38 -7.52
C SER A 138 -14.39 -3.20 -7.30
#